data_AF-A0A9E4AKC0-F1
#
_entry.id   AF-A0A9E4AKC0-F1
#
_cell.length_a   1.000
_cell.length_b   1.000
_cell.length_c   1.000
_cell.angle_alpha   90.00
_cell.angle_beta   90.00
_cell.angle_gamma   90.00
#
_symmetry.space_group_name_H-M   'P 1'
#
loop_
_entity.id
_entity.type
_entity.pdbx_description
1 polymer ?
#
loop_
_entity_poly.entity_id
_entity_poly.type
_entity_poly.pdbx_seq_one_letter_code
_entity_poly.pdbx_strand_id
1 'polypeptide(L)'
;MKYQRGPHYSGKCPFKIVPEDPISADQSIRHCVDCATEYNKRLKSLKEDFYQVAMLTVLESIPKYNPNHPSGASFTTFIKKRVCTRLWWERKKELNSLPFPHDEQPTDDDNWTPNPLVAGLNAEACAHEALEDEVIRQLEVEQFCEHLPQFLAKLTEKQRRVLEMKYFEECSGVEIAKALGISKGRVSQIMKTALEKVKKAYLLALEKGFKF
;
A
#
# COMPACT_ATOMS: atom_id res chain seq x y z
N MET A 1 29.04 0.70 18.10
CA MET A 1 29.63 1.79 17.27
C MET A 1 28.55 2.27 16.31
N LYS A 2 27.85 3.39 16.61
CA LYS A 2 26.68 3.86 15.85
C LYS A 2 27.13 4.42 14.50
N TYR A 3 27.11 3.62 13.45
CA TYR A 3 27.42 4.13 12.11
C TYR A 3 26.25 4.99 11.62
N GLN A 4 26.54 6.26 11.36
CA GLN A 4 25.68 7.19 10.64
C GLN A 4 25.43 6.64 9.23
N ARG A 5 24.43 5.78 9.07
CA ARG A 5 24.01 5.16 7.81
C ARG A 5 22.58 5.59 7.52
N GLY A 6 22.29 5.88 6.26
CA GLY A 6 20.99 6.38 5.83
C GLY A 6 21.08 7.25 4.57
N PRO A 7 19.92 7.60 3.97
CA PRO A 7 19.87 8.39 2.74
C PRO A 7 20.45 9.81 2.91
N HIS A 8 20.60 10.26 4.15
CA HIS A 8 21.20 11.54 4.55
C HIS A 8 22.71 11.47 4.84
N TYR A 9 23.29 10.27 5.01
CA TYR A 9 24.71 10.04 5.31
C TYR A 9 25.48 9.41 4.13
N SER A 10 24.96 9.63 2.91
CA SER A 10 25.33 8.92 1.68
C SER A 10 26.79 9.09 1.21
N GLY A 11 27.57 10.01 1.79
CA GLY A 11 28.95 10.30 1.35
C GLY A 11 29.93 9.13 1.48
N LYS A 12 29.63 8.10 2.28
CA LYS A 12 30.56 6.98 2.56
C LYS A 12 30.10 5.60 2.05
N CYS A 13 28.91 5.48 1.45
CA CYS A 13 28.41 4.18 1.01
C CYS A 13 28.96 3.82 -0.38
N PRO A 14 29.74 2.73 -0.55
CA PRO A 14 30.21 2.32 -1.87
C PRO A 14 29.01 1.85 -2.72
N PHE A 15 28.89 2.35 -3.95
CA PHE A 15 27.86 1.90 -4.89
C PHE A 15 28.43 1.96 -6.32
N LYS A 16 28.31 0.85 -7.02
CA LYS A 16 28.79 0.65 -8.39
C LYS A 16 27.65 0.06 -9.23
N ILE A 17 27.45 0.64 -10.41
CA ILE A 17 26.51 0.18 -11.43
C ILE A 17 26.98 0.68 -12.79
N VAL A 18 26.84 -0.16 -13.82
CA VAL A 18 27.07 0.15 -15.22
C VAL A 18 25.73 0.49 -15.90
N PRO A 19 25.63 1.56 -16.71
CA PRO A 19 24.36 1.99 -17.31
C PRO A 19 23.66 0.94 -18.18
N GLU A 20 24.42 0.12 -18.90
CA GLU A 20 23.91 -0.88 -19.85
C GLU A 20 23.58 -2.23 -19.20
N ASP A 21 23.99 -2.43 -17.95
CA ASP A 21 23.80 -3.68 -17.23
C ASP A 21 23.24 -3.40 -15.82
N PRO A 22 21.91 -3.48 -15.65
CA PRO A 22 21.28 -3.33 -14.34
C PRO A 22 21.75 -4.37 -13.32
N ILE A 23 22.16 -5.57 -13.78
CA ILE A 23 22.58 -6.69 -12.92
C ILE A 23 23.92 -6.38 -12.26
N SER A 24 24.76 -5.56 -12.90
CA SER A 24 26.03 -5.07 -12.31
C SER A 24 25.87 -4.37 -10.95
N ALA A 25 24.65 -3.93 -10.60
CA ALA A 25 24.35 -3.33 -9.31
C ALA A 25 24.19 -4.33 -8.16
N ASP A 26 24.11 -5.65 -8.42
CA ASP A 26 23.75 -6.69 -7.44
C ASP A 26 24.51 -6.55 -6.11
N GLN A 27 25.84 -6.53 -6.16
CA GLN A 27 26.67 -6.44 -4.96
C GLN A 27 26.44 -5.13 -4.18
N SER A 28 26.23 -4.03 -4.91
CA SER A 28 25.94 -2.72 -4.32
C SER A 28 24.55 -2.69 -3.67
N ILE A 29 23.57 -3.35 -4.29
CA ILE A 29 22.21 -3.51 -3.77
C ILE A 29 22.25 -4.35 -2.50
N ARG A 30 22.92 -5.51 -2.49
CA ARG A 30 23.04 -6.36 -1.30
C ARG A 30 23.63 -5.60 -0.11
N HIS A 31 24.69 -4.82 -0.34
CA HIS A 31 25.24 -3.95 0.70
C HIS A 31 24.23 -2.91 1.21
N CYS A 32 23.43 -2.31 0.32
CA CYS A 32 22.39 -1.36 0.70
C CYS A 32 21.24 -2.04 1.47
N VAL A 33 20.88 -3.27 1.11
CA VAL A 33 19.88 -4.09 1.80
C VAL A 33 20.35 -4.47 3.19
N ASP A 34 21.59 -4.93 3.33
CA ASP A 34 22.18 -5.23 4.65
C ASP A 34 22.16 -4.00 5.56
N CYS A 35 22.54 -2.84 5.02
CA CYS A 35 22.46 -1.57 5.71
C CYS A 35 21.02 -1.18 6.11
N ALA A 36 20.04 -1.40 5.23
CA ALA A 36 18.63 -1.07 5.47
C ALA A 36 17.91 -2.07 6.38
N THR A 37 18.44 -3.27 6.56
CA THR A 37 17.86 -4.33 7.41
C THR A 37 18.66 -4.56 8.69
N GLU A 38 19.78 -3.83 8.87
CA GLU A 38 20.65 -3.92 10.03
C GLU A 38 19.88 -3.64 11.33
N TYR A 39 20.28 -4.33 12.40
CA TYR A 39 19.75 -4.15 13.76
C TYR A 39 18.23 -4.38 13.92
N ASN A 40 17.62 -5.26 13.12
CA ASN A 40 16.25 -5.72 13.35
C ASN A 40 16.04 -7.13 12.80
N LYS A 41 15.65 -8.09 13.64
CA LYS A 41 15.50 -9.51 13.24
C LYS A 41 14.41 -9.72 12.19
N ARG A 42 13.28 -9.00 12.28
CA ARG A 42 12.19 -9.07 11.29
C ARG A 42 12.63 -8.49 9.94
N LEU A 43 13.32 -7.36 9.92
CA LEU A 43 13.82 -6.81 8.65
C LEU A 43 14.87 -7.72 8.02
N LYS A 44 15.65 -8.45 8.81
CA LYS A 44 16.58 -9.47 8.28
C LYS A 44 15.86 -10.61 7.56
N SER A 45 14.66 -11.03 7.99
CA SER A 45 13.89 -12.06 7.27
C SER A 45 13.30 -11.55 5.95
N LEU A 46 13.21 -10.24 5.77
CA LEU A 46 12.68 -9.59 4.55
C LEU A 46 13.79 -9.13 3.58
N LYS A 47 15.02 -9.63 3.73
CA LYS A 47 16.15 -9.20 2.89
C LYS A 47 15.91 -9.39 1.39
N GLU A 48 15.29 -10.50 0.99
CA GLU A 48 15.00 -10.76 -0.42
C GLU A 48 13.94 -9.79 -0.97
N ASP A 49 12.93 -9.42 -0.16
CA ASP A 49 11.94 -8.43 -0.56
C ASP A 49 12.58 -7.04 -0.75
N PHE A 50 13.45 -6.65 0.19
CA PHE A 50 14.23 -5.42 0.09
C PHE A 50 15.15 -5.44 -1.14
N TYR A 51 15.77 -6.58 -1.45
CA TYR A 51 16.56 -6.76 -2.66
C TYR A 51 15.73 -6.55 -3.93
N GLN A 52 14.55 -7.17 -4.02
CA GLN A 52 13.65 -7.02 -5.16
C GLN A 52 13.20 -5.57 -5.32
N VAL A 53 12.81 -4.90 -4.23
CA VAL A 53 12.44 -3.48 -4.24
C VAL A 53 13.59 -2.61 -4.75
N ALA A 54 14.82 -2.87 -4.33
CA ALA A 54 16.00 -2.14 -4.82
C ALA A 54 16.26 -2.39 -6.31
N MET A 55 16.16 -3.63 -6.77
CA MET A 55 16.39 -3.97 -8.18
C MET A 55 15.33 -3.34 -9.09
N LEU A 56 14.05 -3.40 -8.71
CA LEU A 56 12.97 -2.70 -9.40
C LEU A 56 13.24 -1.20 -9.45
N THR A 57 13.69 -0.61 -8.34
CA THR A 57 14.05 0.80 -8.28
C THR A 57 15.16 1.15 -9.28
N VAL A 58 16.17 0.29 -9.44
CA VAL A 58 17.22 0.48 -10.46
C VAL A 58 16.61 0.47 -11.85
N LEU A 59 15.87 -0.58 -12.21
CA LEU A 59 15.25 -0.74 -13.54
C LEU A 59 14.34 0.44 -13.89
N GLU A 60 13.53 0.90 -12.95
CA GLU A 60 12.65 2.06 -13.13
C GLU A 60 13.40 3.40 -13.23
N SER A 61 14.61 3.48 -12.70
CA SER A 61 15.38 4.73 -12.62
C SER A 61 16.32 4.92 -13.79
N ILE A 62 16.87 3.85 -14.36
CA ILE A 62 17.77 3.91 -15.53
C ILE A 62 17.21 4.78 -16.66
N PRO A 63 15.99 4.55 -17.19
CA PRO A 63 15.46 5.33 -18.31
C PRO A 63 15.16 6.80 -17.94
N LYS A 64 15.15 7.13 -16.64
CA LYS A 64 14.88 8.49 -16.13
C LYS A 64 16.17 9.31 -15.95
N TYR A 65 17.34 8.72 -16.15
CA TYR A 65 18.61 9.45 -16.00
C TYR A 65 18.84 10.40 -17.18
N ASN A 66 19.18 11.65 -16.87
CA ASN A 66 19.56 12.66 -17.85
C ASN A 66 20.98 13.16 -17.54
N PRO A 67 21.98 12.90 -18.41
CA PRO A 67 23.36 13.33 -18.18
C PRO A 67 23.53 14.86 -18.21
N ASN A 68 22.63 15.59 -18.88
CA ASN A 68 22.68 17.05 -19.02
C ASN A 68 21.88 17.79 -17.93
N HIS A 69 21.48 17.09 -16.85
CA HIS A 69 20.73 17.71 -15.77
C HIS A 69 21.59 18.75 -15.02
N PRO A 70 21.05 19.93 -14.65
CA PRO A 70 21.81 21.03 -14.03
C PRO A 70 22.54 20.67 -12.72
N SER A 71 22.13 19.58 -12.06
CA SER A 71 22.81 19.09 -10.85
C SER A 71 24.16 18.42 -11.13
N GLY A 72 24.49 18.06 -12.38
CA GLY A 72 25.76 17.42 -12.75
C GLY A 72 26.01 16.07 -12.07
N ALA A 73 24.97 15.40 -11.58
CA ALA A 73 25.13 14.19 -10.78
C ALA A 73 25.51 12.99 -11.67
N SER A 74 26.50 12.20 -11.23
CA SER A 74 26.85 10.96 -11.92
C SER A 74 25.69 9.97 -11.92
N PHE A 75 25.64 9.11 -12.93
CA PHE A 75 24.66 8.02 -13.03
C PHE A 75 24.62 7.16 -11.74
N THR A 76 25.80 6.78 -11.25
CA THR A 76 25.94 6.01 -10.01
C THR A 76 25.35 6.74 -8.80
N THR A 77 25.58 8.05 -8.69
CA THR A 77 25.04 8.89 -7.61
C THR A 77 23.52 8.98 -7.71
N PHE A 78 22.99 9.17 -8.92
CA PHE A 78 21.57 9.24 -9.18
C PHE A 78 20.84 7.95 -8.79
N ILE A 79 21.33 6.79 -9.24
CA ILE A 79 20.74 5.49 -8.95
C ILE A 79 20.86 5.17 -7.45
N LYS A 80 22.06 5.31 -6.88
CA LYS A 80 22.31 5.08 -5.45
C LYS A 80 21.35 5.87 -4.57
N LYS A 81 21.15 7.17 -4.86
CA LYS A 81 20.27 8.02 -4.06
C LYS A 81 18.84 7.47 -4.03
N ARG A 82 18.32 7.03 -5.19
CA ARG A 82 16.97 6.45 -5.30
C ARG A 82 16.84 5.12 -4.57
N VAL A 83 17.78 4.20 -4.79
CA VAL A 83 17.82 2.90 -4.11
C VAL A 83 17.86 3.08 -2.60
N CYS A 84 18.80 3.86 -2.07
CA CYS A 84 18.89 4.10 -0.63
C CYS A 84 17.63 4.78 -0.08
N THR A 85 17.06 5.76 -0.79
CA THR A 85 15.84 6.45 -0.32
C THR A 85 14.65 5.49 -0.28
N ARG A 86 14.49 4.65 -1.30
CA ARG A 86 13.41 3.66 -1.37
C ARG A 86 13.53 2.61 -0.27
N LEU A 87 14.71 2.04 -0.07
CA LEU A 87 14.95 1.03 0.97
C LEU A 87 14.68 1.57 2.38
N TRP A 88 15.08 2.81 2.66
CA TRP A 88 14.81 3.42 3.97
C TRP A 88 13.36 3.80 4.17
N TRP A 89 12.63 4.15 3.11
CA TRP A 89 11.18 4.29 3.15
C TRP A 89 10.51 2.95 3.45
N GLU A 90 10.92 1.86 2.79
CA GLU A 90 10.36 0.53 3.03
C GLU A 90 10.67 0.05 4.45
N ARG A 91 11.91 0.26 4.94
CA ARG A 91 12.26 0.05 6.36
C ARG A 91 11.30 0.78 7.29
N LYS A 92 11.07 2.07 7.06
CA LYS A 92 10.18 2.87 7.89
C LYS A 92 8.74 2.36 7.84
N LYS A 93 8.26 1.97 6.66
CA LYS A 93 6.92 1.39 6.46
C LYS A 93 6.77 0.09 7.25
N GLU A 94 7.70 -0.86 7.09
CA GLU A 94 7.66 -2.15 7.80
C GLU A 94 7.74 -1.99 9.33
N LEU A 95 8.54 -1.03 9.81
CA LEU A 95 8.60 -0.71 11.24
C LEU A 95 7.35 0.02 11.75
N ASN A 96 6.71 0.85 10.93
CA ASN A 96 5.49 1.59 11.29
C ASN A 96 4.21 0.73 11.18
N SER A 97 4.22 -0.33 10.37
CA SER A 97 3.11 -1.29 10.23
C SER A 97 3.06 -2.29 11.39
N LEU A 98 3.76 -2.04 12.50
CA LEU A 98 3.68 -2.82 13.74
C LEU A 98 2.66 -2.17 14.69
N PRO A 99 1.54 -2.84 15.01
CA PRO A 99 0.61 -2.36 16.03
C PRO A 99 1.23 -2.35 17.44
N PHE A 100 2.22 -3.23 17.69
CA PHE A 100 2.93 -3.31 18.96
C PHE A 100 4.42 -3.66 18.73
N PRO A 101 5.37 -2.78 19.10
CA PRO A 101 6.80 -3.09 19.04
C PRO A 101 7.12 -3.97 20.24
N HIS A 102 7.03 -5.30 20.08
CA HIS A 102 7.69 -6.20 21.01
C HIS A 102 9.19 -6.03 20.84
N ASP A 103 9.78 -5.24 21.75
CA ASP A 103 11.22 -5.14 21.91
C ASP A 103 11.84 -6.55 21.93
N GLU A 104 12.96 -6.61 21.23
CA GLU A 104 13.82 -7.76 21.04
C GLU A 104 14.03 -8.51 22.37
N GLN A 105 13.52 -9.75 22.48
CA GLN A 105 14.11 -10.70 23.40
C GLN A 105 15.40 -11.23 22.74
N PRO A 106 16.59 -10.96 23.30
CA PRO A 106 17.82 -11.53 22.79
C PRO A 106 17.95 -12.95 23.34
N THR A 107 17.72 -13.96 22.50
CA THR A 107 18.23 -15.29 22.78
C THR A 107 18.75 -15.91 21.49
N ASP A 108 20.07 -16.09 21.45
CA ASP A 108 20.84 -16.89 20.51
C ASP A 108 20.55 -18.39 20.70
N ASP A 109 19.27 -18.80 20.69
CA ASP A 109 18.87 -20.20 20.82
C ASP A 109 18.09 -20.63 19.57
N ASP A 110 18.73 -21.46 18.76
CA ASP A 110 18.25 -21.96 17.46
C ASP A 110 17.15 -23.04 17.62
N ASN A 111 16.62 -23.22 18.83
CA ASN A 111 15.52 -24.13 19.12
C ASN A 111 14.30 -23.40 19.69
N TRP A 112 13.74 -22.44 18.93
CA TRP A 112 12.46 -21.84 19.26
C TRP A 112 11.33 -22.85 19.00
N THR A 113 11.02 -23.66 20.01
CA THR A 113 9.69 -24.27 20.11
C THR A 113 8.74 -23.24 20.70
N PRO A 114 7.70 -22.77 19.98
CA PRO A 114 6.72 -21.85 20.55
C PRO A 114 6.18 -22.47 21.84
N ASN A 115 6.22 -21.73 22.94
CA ASN A 115 5.62 -22.20 24.19
C ASN A 115 4.14 -22.57 23.87
N PRO A 116 3.71 -23.82 24.09
CA PRO A 116 2.38 -24.27 23.72
C PRO A 116 1.25 -23.40 24.30
N LEU A 117 1.47 -22.83 25.50
CA LEU A 117 0.55 -21.85 26.10
C LEU A 117 0.51 -20.54 25.31
N VAL A 118 1.66 -20.02 24.89
CA VAL A 118 1.74 -18.79 24.10
C VAL A 118 1.17 -19.00 22.70
N ALA A 119 1.42 -20.16 22.08
CA ALA A 119 0.84 -20.52 20.79
C ALA A 119 -0.70 -20.67 20.88
N GLY A 120 -1.20 -21.29 21.95
CA GLY A 120 -2.64 -21.42 22.22
C GLY A 120 -3.32 -20.06 22.43
N LEU A 121 -2.73 -19.21 23.27
CA LEU A 121 -3.24 -17.86 23.52
C LEU A 121 -3.21 -16.98 22.26
N ASN A 122 -2.17 -17.08 21.44
CA ASN A 122 -2.12 -16.36 20.16
C ASN A 122 -3.16 -16.88 19.17
N ALA A 123 -3.36 -18.20 19.07
CA ALA A 123 -4.37 -18.78 18.19
C ALA A 123 -5.80 -18.34 18.59
N GLU A 124 -6.07 -18.30 19.89
CA GLU A 124 -7.34 -17.81 20.43
C GLU A 124 -7.51 -16.30 20.19
N ALA A 125 -6.48 -15.49 20.42
CA ALA A 125 -6.50 -14.06 20.12
C ALA A 125 -6.76 -13.78 18.63
N CYS A 126 -6.09 -14.49 17.71
CA CYS A 126 -6.35 -14.36 16.27
C CYS A 126 -7.77 -14.80 15.87
N ALA A 127 -8.34 -15.81 16.54
CA ALA A 127 -9.71 -16.22 16.32
C ALA A 127 -10.73 -15.18 16.81
N HIS A 128 -10.45 -14.52 17.95
CA HIS A 128 -11.24 -13.41 18.46
C HIS A 128 -11.16 -12.17 17.57
N GLU A 129 -9.97 -11.81 17.09
CA GLU A 129 -9.77 -10.70 16.14
C GLU A 129 -10.58 -10.93 14.85
N ALA A 130 -10.61 -12.16 14.32
CA ALA A 130 -11.42 -12.49 13.16
C ALA A 130 -12.94 -12.42 13.41
N LEU A 131 -13.39 -12.75 14.62
CA LEU A 131 -14.80 -12.60 15.02
C LEU A 131 -15.18 -11.13 15.16
N GLU A 132 -14.32 -10.34 15.81
CA GLU A 132 -14.52 -8.90 15.99
C GLU A 132 -14.58 -8.19 14.64
N ASP A 133 -13.67 -8.50 13.71
CA ASP A 133 -13.66 -7.95 12.37
C ASP A 133 -14.94 -8.27 11.58
N GLU A 134 -15.46 -9.50 11.71
CA GLU A 134 -16.70 -9.90 11.06
C GLU A 134 -17.92 -9.18 11.66
N VAL A 135 -17.97 -9.04 12.99
CA VAL A 135 -19.03 -8.30 13.68
C VAL A 135 -18.97 -6.81 13.31
N ILE A 136 -17.79 -6.21 13.27
CA ILE A 136 -17.59 -4.82 12.82
C ILE A 136 -18.07 -4.65 11.39
N ARG A 137 -17.68 -5.56 10.48
CA ARG A 137 -18.15 -5.54 9.08
C ARG A 137 -19.67 -5.62 8.98
N GLN A 138 -20.30 -6.50 9.75
CA GLN A 138 -21.75 -6.64 9.78
C GLN A 138 -22.43 -5.35 10.23
N LEU A 139 -21.95 -4.74 11.33
CA LEU A 139 -22.45 -3.46 11.82
C LEU A 139 -22.26 -2.33 10.80
N GLU A 140 -21.11 -2.27 10.12
CA GLU A 140 -20.85 -1.28 9.06
C GLU A 140 -21.82 -1.45 7.88
N VAL A 141 -22.09 -2.69 7.47
CA VAL A 141 -23.03 -3.00 6.39
C VAL A 141 -24.46 -2.64 6.79
N GLU A 142 -24.88 -2.99 8.00
CA GLU A 142 -26.20 -2.65 8.53
C GLU A 142 -26.42 -1.14 8.57
N GLN A 143 -25.45 -0.39 9.13
CA GLN A 143 -25.49 1.07 9.16
C GLN A 143 -25.50 1.67 7.75
N PHE A 144 -24.69 1.13 6.85
CA PHE A 144 -24.69 1.58 5.46
C PHE A 144 -26.06 1.35 4.80
N CYS A 145 -26.67 0.19 4.98
CA CYS A 145 -27.98 -0.17 4.46
C CYS A 145 -29.09 0.71 5.03
N GLU A 146 -29.07 1.00 6.33
CA GLU A 146 -30.03 1.87 7.00
C GLU A 146 -30.02 3.29 6.41
N HIS A 147 -28.83 3.83 6.12
CA HIS A 147 -28.67 5.21 5.62
C HIS A 147 -28.59 5.30 4.09
N LEU A 148 -28.55 4.17 3.38
CA LEU A 148 -28.50 4.13 1.92
C LEU A 148 -29.61 4.96 1.25
N PRO A 149 -30.88 4.95 1.70
CA PRO A 149 -31.93 5.78 1.11
C PRO A 149 -31.59 7.29 1.14
N GLN A 150 -30.95 7.75 2.22
CA GLN A 150 -30.56 9.15 2.39
C GLN A 150 -29.38 9.52 1.47
N PHE A 151 -28.47 8.59 1.22
CA PHE A 151 -27.39 8.78 0.25
C PHE A 151 -27.91 8.81 -1.19
N LEU A 152 -28.85 7.91 -1.52
CA LEU A 152 -29.51 7.87 -2.82
C LEU A 152 -30.42 9.08 -3.07
N ALA A 153 -30.92 9.74 -2.03
CA ALA A 153 -31.66 11.00 -2.13
C ALA A 153 -30.81 12.15 -2.70
N LYS A 154 -29.48 12.12 -2.54
CA LYS A 154 -28.55 13.14 -3.09
C LYS A 154 -28.24 12.96 -4.58
N LEU A 155 -28.67 11.84 -5.17
CA LEU A 155 -28.53 11.57 -6.60
C LEU A 155 -29.65 12.22 -7.39
N THR A 156 -29.35 12.65 -8.61
CA THR A 156 -30.40 13.06 -9.54
C THR A 156 -31.20 11.84 -10.00
N GLU A 157 -32.43 12.05 -10.45
CA GLU A 157 -33.30 10.97 -10.96
C GLU A 157 -32.61 10.16 -12.07
N LYS A 158 -31.92 10.83 -13.00
CA LYS A 158 -31.12 10.17 -14.06
C LYS A 158 -29.97 9.32 -13.51
N GLN A 159 -29.32 9.77 -12.43
CA GLN A 159 -28.25 9.00 -11.77
C GLN A 159 -28.80 7.76 -11.09
N ARG A 160 -29.92 7.91 -10.36
CA ARG A 160 -30.59 6.79 -9.68
C ARG A 160 -31.06 5.73 -10.68
N ARG A 161 -31.71 6.14 -11.77
CA ARG A 161 -32.20 5.22 -12.81
C ARG A 161 -31.06 4.41 -13.44
N VAL A 162 -29.92 5.06 -13.73
CA VAL A 162 -28.75 4.35 -14.28
C VAL A 162 -28.19 3.32 -13.29
N LEU A 163 -28.16 3.63 -11.99
CA LEU A 163 -27.70 2.67 -10.97
C LEU A 163 -28.67 1.51 -10.78
N GLU A 164 -29.97 1.79 -10.74
CA GLU A 164 -31.03 0.78 -10.66
C GLU A 164 -30.93 -0.20 -11.83
N MET A 165 -30.85 0.31 -13.06
CA MET A 165 -30.67 -0.55 -14.24
C MET A 165 -29.38 -1.37 -14.16
N LYS A 166 -28.29 -0.83 -13.60
CA LYS A 166 -26.99 -1.51 -13.55
C LYS A 166 -26.90 -2.60 -12.50
N TYR A 167 -27.44 -2.35 -11.30
CA TYR A 167 -27.24 -3.18 -10.11
C TYR A 167 -28.48 -3.96 -9.67
N PHE A 168 -29.68 -3.49 -10.03
CA PHE A 168 -30.93 -4.18 -9.71
C PHE A 168 -31.49 -4.94 -10.92
N GLU A 169 -31.45 -4.32 -12.10
CA GLU A 169 -31.91 -4.96 -13.36
C GLU A 169 -30.76 -5.65 -14.13
N GLU A 170 -29.54 -5.67 -13.56
CA GLU A 170 -28.32 -6.29 -14.12
C GLU A 170 -27.95 -5.91 -15.57
N CYS A 171 -28.48 -4.80 -16.09
CA CYS A 171 -28.29 -4.39 -17.47
C CYS A 171 -26.81 -4.08 -17.78
N SER A 172 -26.41 -4.36 -19.01
CA SER A 172 -25.11 -3.96 -19.54
C SER A 172 -25.08 -2.46 -19.84
N GLY A 173 -23.89 -1.84 -19.83
CA GLY A 173 -23.76 -0.41 -20.15
C GLY A 173 -24.23 -0.05 -21.57
N VAL A 174 -24.32 -1.03 -22.47
CA VAL A 174 -24.86 -0.87 -23.84
C VAL A 174 -26.39 -0.89 -23.81
N GLU A 175 -27.00 -1.78 -23.03
CA GLU A 175 -28.46 -1.81 -22.83
C GLU A 175 -28.95 -0.53 -22.16
N ILE A 176 -28.26 -0.05 -21.13
CA ILE A 176 -28.59 1.22 -20.45
C ILE A 176 -28.48 2.40 -21.42
N ALA A 177 -27.44 2.43 -22.25
CA ALA A 177 -27.25 3.46 -23.28
C ALA A 177 -28.41 3.48 -24.27
N LYS A 178 -28.84 2.29 -24.74
CA LYS A 178 -29.96 2.13 -25.66
C LYS A 178 -31.29 2.54 -25.03
N ALA A 179 -31.56 2.11 -23.79
CA ALA A 179 -32.79 2.41 -23.08
C ALA A 179 -32.96 3.89 -22.77
N LEU A 180 -31.86 4.61 -22.48
CA LEU A 180 -31.87 6.03 -22.15
C LEU A 180 -31.58 6.96 -23.34
N GLY A 181 -31.32 6.41 -24.53
CA GLY A 181 -31.02 7.20 -25.73
C GLY A 181 -29.73 8.01 -25.63
N ILE A 182 -28.72 7.52 -24.91
CA ILE A 182 -27.43 8.21 -24.68
C ILE A 182 -26.25 7.34 -25.09
N SER A 183 -25.05 7.92 -25.21
CA SER A 183 -23.85 7.13 -25.52
C SER A 183 -23.37 6.29 -24.34
N LYS A 184 -22.74 5.13 -24.61
CA LYS A 184 -22.10 4.28 -23.59
C LYS A 184 -21.10 5.06 -22.72
N GLY A 185 -20.33 5.96 -23.34
CA GLY A 185 -19.41 6.85 -22.62
C GLY A 185 -20.13 7.76 -21.63
N ARG A 186 -21.31 8.27 -22.02
CA ARG A 186 -22.14 9.10 -21.13
C ARG A 186 -22.71 8.28 -19.95
N VAL A 187 -23.12 7.03 -20.17
CA VAL A 187 -23.55 6.11 -19.10
C VAL A 187 -22.41 5.91 -18.09
N SER A 188 -21.19 5.64 -18.57
CA SER A 188 -20.02 5.46 -17.69
C SER A 188 -19.72 6.69 -16.84
N GLN A 189 -19.83 7.90 -17.42
CA GLN A 189 -19.66 9.15 -16.68
C GLN A 189 -20.74 9.30 -15.60
N ILE A 190 -22.01 9.06 -15.95
CA ILE A 190 -23.13 9.18 -15.01
C ILE A 190 -22.96 8.22 -13.83
N MET A 191 -22.61 6.96 -14.09
CA MET A 191 -22.33 5.96 -13.05
C MET A 191 -21.19 6.40 -12.13
N LYS A 192 -20.07 6.83 -12.72
CA LYS A 192 -18.90 7.29 -11.95
C LYS A 192 -19.27 8.47 -11.03
N THR A 193 -19.93 9.49 -11.58
CA THR A 193 -20.34 10.66 -10.80
C THR A 193 -21.39 10.31 -9.74
N ALA A 194 -22.28 9.36 -10.01
CA ALA A 194 -23.27 8.91 -9.03
C ALA A 194 -22.60 8.19 -7.85
N LEU A 195 -21.69 7.24 -8.13
CA LEU A 195 -20.96 6.51 -7.09
C LEU A 195 -20.05 7.43 -6.26
N GLU A 196 -19.40 8.42 -6.89
CA GLU A 196 -18.61 9.43 -6.18
C GLU A 196 -19.45 10.26 -5.21
N LYS A 197 -20.70 10.60 -5.58
CA LYS A 197 -21.62 11.32 -4.69
C LYS A 197 -22.06 10.46 -3.50
N VAL A 198 -22.41 9.20 -3.73
CA VAL A 198 -22.77 8.26 -2.65
C VAL A 198 -21.59 8.07 -1.71
N LYS A 199 -20.38 7.85 -2.24
CA LYS A 199 -19.15 7.74 -1.44
C LYS A 199 -18.90 8.96 -0.58
N LYS A 200 -18.99 10.18 -1.14
CA LYS A 200 -18.83 11.43 -0.38
C LYS A 200 -19.89 11.58 0.71
N ALA A 201 -21.13 11.21 0.41
CA ALA A 201 -22.23 11.28 1.38
C ALA A 201 -22.00 10.33 2.56
N TYR A 202 -21.52 9.11 2.30
CA TYR A 202 -21.18 8.12 3.31
C TYR A 202 -19.99 8.57 4.18
N LEU A 203 -18.89 9.05 3.58
CA LEU A 203 -17.73 9.54 4.34
C LEU A 203 -18.08 10.70 5.28
N LEU A 204 -18.91 11.64 4.81
CA LEU A 204 -19.40 12.75 5.65
C LEU A 204 -20.30 12.27 6.80
N ALA A 205 -21.03 11.16 6.62
CA ALA A 205 -21.86 10.58 7.67
C ALA A 205 -21.01 9.87 8.74
N LEU A 206 -19.93 9.20 8.33
CA LEU A 206 -18.94 8.61 9.24
C LEU A 206 -18.27 9.66 10.12
N GLU A 207 -17.79 10.77 9.54
CA GLU A 207 -17.13 11.86 10.28
C GLU A 207 -18.04 12.53 11.32
N LYS A 208 -19.36 12.55 11.07
CA LYS A 208 -20.36 13.16 11.95
C LYS A 208 -21.04 12.17 12.90
N GLY A 209 -20.69 10.88 12.81
CA GLY A 209 -21.25 9.79 13.60
C GLY A 209 -22.74 9.58 13.36
N PHE A 210 -23.15 9.31 12.10
CA PHE A 210 -24.51 8.95 11.65
C PHE A 210 -25.69 9.70 12.33
N LYS A 211 -25.46 10.92 12.82
CA LYS A 211 -26.49 11.82 13.32
C LYS A 211 -27.05 12.58 12.12
N PHE A 212 -28.24 12.19 11.70
CA PHE A 212 -29.02 12.87 10.66
C PHE A 212 -30.11 13.73 11.28
#